data_AF-A0A6B3I9V1-F1
#
_entry.id   AF-A0A6B3I9V1-F1
#
_cell.length_a   1.000
_cell.length_b   1.000
_cell.length_c   1.000
_cell.angle_alpha   90.00
_cell.angle_beta   90.00
_cell.angle_gamma   90.00
#
_symmetry.space_group_name_H-M   'P 1'
#
loop_
_entity.id
_entity.type
_entity.pdbx_description
1 polymer ?
#
loop_
_entity_poly.entity_id
_entity_poly.type
_entity_poly.pdbx_seq_one_letter_code
_entity_poly.pdbx_strand_id
1 'polypeptide(L)' 'AHPDMSDFLGLPITDGDEIIGALFLANKQCPKPDGGCGFTAEDEELLSILAQHAAIALTNARLYERSRELTIAE' A
#
# COMPACT_ATOMS: atom_id res chain seq x y z
N ALA A 1 12.43 -19.54 -0.42
CA ALA A 1 11.19 -19.80 0.33
C ALA A 1 10.79 -18.49 0.99
N HIS A 2 9.52 -18.11 0.93
CA HIS A 2 9.04 -16.96 1.73
C HIS A 2 9.04 -17.37 3.21
N PRO A 3 9.45 -16.47 4.13
CA PRO A 3 9.35 -16.73 5.57
C PRO A 3 7.88 -16.92 5.97
N ASP A 4 7.64 -17.62 7.09
CA ASP A 4 6.29 -17.74 7.66
C ASP A 4 5.71 -16.34 7.91
N MET A 5 4.59 -16.06 7.26
CA MET A 5 3.83 -14.83 7.43
C MET A 5 2.57 -15.16 8.22
N SER A 6 2.38 -14.55 9.38
CA SER A 6 1.12 -14.53 10.12
C SER A 6 0.43 -13.19 9.96
N ASP A 7 -0.89 -13.14 10.18
CA ASP A 7 -1.70 -11.92 10.25
C ASP A 7 -1.51 -11.00 9.04
N PHE A 8 -2.43 -11.04 8.07
CA PHE A 8 -2.28 -10.32 6.79
C PHE A 8 -3.40 -9.32 6.58
N LEU A 9 -3.04 -8.12 6.12
CA LEU A 9 -3.97 -7.08 5.71
C LEU A 9 -3.46 -6.46 4.41
N GLY A 10 -4.26 -6.54 3.35
CA GLY A 10 -3.92 -6.01 2.04
C GLY A 10 -5.02 -5.11 1.51
N LEU A 11 -4.63 -3.98 0.93
CA LEU A 11 -5.52 -3.05 0.27
C LEU A 11 -5.00 -2.69 -1.13
N PRO A 12 -5.90 -2.54 -2.11
CA PRO A 12 -5.50 -2.05 -3.42
C PRO A 12 -5.12 -0.57 -3.36
N ILE A 13 -4.16 -0.17 -4.19
CA ILE A 13 -3.87 1.23 -4.47
C ILE A 13 -4.56 1.55 -5.80
N THR A 14 -5.49 2.49 -5.79
CA THR A 14 -6.36 2.79 -6.94
C THR A 14 -6.28 4.25 -7.36
N ASP A 15 -6.36 4.50 -8.66
CA ASP A 15 -6.56 5.82 -9.27
C ASP A 15 -7.88 5.77 -10.06
N GLY A 16 -8.95 6.30 -9.47
CA GLY A 16 -10.31 6.06 -9.96
C GLY A 16 -10.66 4.57 -9.92
N ASP A 17 -11.04 4.01 -11.08
CA ASP A 17 -11.37 2.59 -11.23
C ASP A 17 -10.14 1.72 -11.56
N GLU A 18 -8.97 2.31 -11.76
CA GLU A 18 -7.74 1.57 -12.13
C GLU A 18 -6.96 1.17 -10.88
N ILE A 19 -6.65 -0.13 -10.73
CA ILE A 19 -5.72 -0.61 -9.71
C ILE A 19 -4.29 -0.43 -10.21
N ILE A 20 -3.54 0.47 -9.57
CA ILE A 20 -2.16 0.81 -9.94
C ILE A 20 -1.11 0.14 -9.06
N GLY A 21 -1.52 -0.51 -7.98
CA GLY A 21 -0.65 -1.24 -7.07
C GLY A 21 -1.40 -1.93 -5.92
N ALA A 22 -0.66 -2.51 -5.00
CA ALA A 22 -1.19 -3.12 -3.78
C ALA A 22 -0.29 -2.77 -2.59
N LEU A 23 -0.91 -2.49 -1.45
CA LEU A 23 -0.24 -2.25 -0.18
C LEU A 23 -0.64 -3.36 0.79
N PHE A 24 0.33 -3.99 1.43
CA PHE A 24 0.06 -5.04 2.40
C PHE A 24 0.92 -4.92 3.64
N LEU A 25 0.35 -5.34 4.77
CA LEU A 25 1.02 -5.53 6.04
C LEU A 25 0.95 -7.01 6.43
N ALA A 26 2.00 -7.50 7.07
CA ALA A 26 2.11 -8.86 7.59
C ALA A 26 2.83 -8.83 8.95
N ASN A 27 2.65 -9.90 9.74
CA ASN A 27 3.34 -10.11 11.00
C ASN A 27 3.11 -8.97 12.01
N LYS A 28 1.84 -8.71 12.35
CA LYS A 28 1.48 -7.67 13.31
C LYS A 28 2.22 -7.91 14.63
N GLN A 29 2.94 -6.88 15.11
CA GLN A 29 3.67 -6.97 16.37
C GLN A 29 2.70 -6.74 17.54
N CYS A 30 2.32 -7.79 18.25
CA CYS A 30 1.42 -7.68 19.40
C CYS A 30 2.15 -7.61 20.76
N PRO A 31 1.63 -6.81 21.70
CA PRO A 31 2.13 -6.76 23.07
C PRO A 31 1.66 -7.93 23.96
N LYS A 32 0.76 -8.82 23.50
CA LYS A 32 0.25 -9.96 24.29
C LYS A 32 0.66 -11.30 23.67
N PRO A 33 1.26 -12.22 24.44
CA PRO A 33 1.60 -13.56 23.96
C PRO A 33 0.39 -14.52 23.83
N ASP A 34 -0.74 -14.25 24.50
CA ASP A 34 -1.78 -15.28 24.72
C ASP A 34 -3.17 -14.94 24.13
N GLY A 35 -3.26 -14.01 23.17
CA GLY A 35 -4.53 -13.64 22.51
C GLY A 35 -4.33 -13.37 21.03
N GLY A 36 -5.36 -13.64 20.21
CA GLY A 36 -5.30 -13.49 18.75
C GLY A 36 -4.77 -12.12 18.32
N CYS A 37 -3.76 -12.12 17.44
CA CYS A 37 -2.99 -10.95 17.01
C CYS A 37 -3.38 -10.47 15.60
N GLY A 38 -4.69 -10.36 15.34
CA GLY A 38 -5.17 -9.91 14.03
C GLY A 38 -5.00 -8.41 13.80
N PHE A 39 -4.94 -8.02 12.53
CA PHE A 39 -5.27 -6.65 12.13
C PHE A 39 -6.74 -6.35 12.48
N THR A 40 -7.00 -5.12 12.92
CA THR A 40 -8.33 -4.65 13.31
C THR A 40 -8.93 -3.76 12.22
N ALA A 41 -10.19 -3.38 12.40
CA ALA A 41 -10.83 -2.41 11.52
C ALA A 41 -10.12 -1.05 11.54
N GLU A 42 -9.57 -0.62 12.69
CA GLU A 42 -8.76 0.61 12.74
C GLU A 42 -7.46 0.48 11.93
N ASP A 43 -6.83 -0.70 11.90
CA ASP A 43 -5.65 -0.91 11.05
C ASP A 43 -6.01 -0.82 9.56
N GLU A 44 -7.16 -1.37 9.17
CA GLU A 44 -7.68 -1.28 7.79
C GLU A 44 -8.00 0.17 7.40
N GLU A 45 -8.65 0.93 8.28
CA GLU A 45 -8.94 2.35 8.06
C GLU A 45 -7.65 3.15 7.86
N LEU A 46 -6.65 2.93 8.72
CA LEU A 46 -5.35 3.58 8.61
C LEU A 46 -4.63 3.18 7.32
N LEU A 47 -4.63 1.89 6.98
CA LEU A 47 -4.01 1.40 5.74
C LEU A 47 -4.70 1.96 4.50
N SER A 48 -6.02 2.17 4.56
CA SER A 48 -6.79 2.79 3.48
C SER A 48 -6.38 4.24 3.24
N ILE A 49 -6.19 5.02 4.30
CA ILE A 49 -5.67 6.39 4.20
C ILE A 49 -4.27 6.39 3.57
N LEU A 50 -3.41 5.45 3.97
CA LEU A 50 -2.07 5.32 3.42
C LEU A 50 -2.10 4.91 1.93
N ALA A 51 -2.98 3.99 1.55
CA ALA A 51 -3.17 3.57 0.15
C ALA A 51 -3.64 4.73 -0.73
N GLN A 52 -4.55 5.58 -0.24
CA GLN A 52 -4.98 6.80 -0.95
C GLN A 52 -3.83 7.78 -1.18
N HIS A 53 -2.98 8.01 -0.17
CA HIS A 53 -1.79 8.86 -0.33
C HIS A 53 -0.78 8.24 -1.31
N ALA A 54 -0.58 6.92 -1.24
CA ALA A 54 0.29 6.21 -2.16
C ALA A 54 -0.21 6.34 -3.61
N ALA A 55 -1.54 6.31 -3.84
CA ALA A 55 -2.11 6.52 -5.16
C ALA A 55 -1.71 7.88 -5.74
N ILE A 56 -1.93 8.97 -4.98
CA ILE A 56 -1.56 10.33 -5.39
C ILE A 56 -0.06 10.43 -5.70
N ALA A 57 0.79 9.88 -4.82
CA ALA A 57 2.23 9.94 -4.99
C ALA A 57 2.69 9.18 -6.25
N LEU A 58 2.15 7.98 -6.50
CA LEU A 58 2.48 7.17 -7.67
C LEU A 58 1.98 7.81 -8.98
N THR A 59 0.75 8.35 -8.99
CA THR A 59 0.22 9.07 -10.15
C THR A 59 1.08 10.30 -10.46
N ASN A 60 1.47 11.09 -9.45
CA ASN A 60 2.37 12.23 -9.63
C ASN A 60 3.76 11.83 -10.15
N ALA A 61 4.34 10.75 -9.62
CA ALA A 61 5.63 10.25 -10.06
C ALA A 61 5.59 9.84 -11.55
N ARG A 62 4.55 9.12 -11.98
CA ARG A 62 4.36 8.73 -13.38
C ARG A 62 4.18 9.93 -14.31
N LEU A 63 3.43 10.95 -13.88
CA LEU A 63 3.26 12.20 -14.64
C LEU A 63 4.59 12.94 -14.79
N TYR A 64 5.39 13.00 -13.73
CA TYR A 64 6.70 13.63 -13.75
C TYR A 64 7.67 12.91 -14.69
N GLU A 65 7.73 11.57 -14.64
CA GLU A 65 8.55 10.75 -15.54
C GLU A 65 8.16 11.00 -17.01
N ARG A 66 6.86 10.93 -17.34
CA ARG A 66 6.38 11.17 -18.71
C ARG A 66 6.69 12.58 -19.20
N SER A 67 6.57 13.60 -18.35
CA SER A 67 6.93 14.98 -18.72
C SER A 67 8.42 15.12 -19.01
N ARG A 68 9.28 14.40 -18.28
CA ARG A 68 10.73 14.44 -18.46
C ARG A 68 11.19 13.72 -19.72
N GLU A 69 10.55 12.60 -20.07
CA GLU A 69 10.82 11.87 -21.32
C GLU A 69 10.56 12.75 -22.55
N LEU A 70 9.50 13.57 -22.52
CA LEU A 70 9.17 14.48 -23.62
C LEU A 70 10.21 15.59 -23.82
N THR A 71 10.85 16.09 -22.74
CA THR A 71 11.87 17.13 -22.82
C THR A 71 13.24 16.61 -23.28
N ILE A 72 13.52 15.31 -23.17
CA ILE A 72 14.80 14.71 -23.62
C ILE A 72 14.74 14.31 -25.10
N ALA A 73 13.54 14.16 -25.66
CA ALA A 73 13.32 13.80 -27.07
C ALA A 73 13.34 14.99 -28.05
N GLU A 74 13.58 16.21 -27.57
CA GLU A 74 13.83 17.43 -28.36
C GLU A 74 15.32 17.79 -28.37
#